data_AF-A0A921ZVG6-F1
#
_entry.id   AF-A0A921ZVG6-F1
#
_cell.length_a   1.000
_cell.length_b   1.000
_cell.length_c   1.000
_cell.angle_alpha   90.00
_cell.angle_beta   90.00
_cell.angle_gamma   90.00
#
_symmetry.space_group_name_H-M   'P 1'
#
loop_
_entity.id
_entity.type
_entity.pdbx_description
1 polymer ?
#
loop_
_entity_poly.entity_id
_entity_poly.type
_entity_poly.pdbx_seq_one_letter_code
_entity_poly.pdbx_strand_id
1 'polypeptide(L)'
;MHNTDVYNLLWLWCRLLEFLPLNRRSEEALAASFGARGLAELLRLHRAQASQEARRDLTAALQDDLADDKPVRDLIQDLRDMAHKHAIPDHEVIAIIWQCVMSRSEWNKKEELLAEQAAKHLRQYTPLLEAFAQSAKAELALLTKVQEYCYENMNFMRAFSKLVVMLYKTNVLSEEVILKWYREPNSTKGKMMFLDQMKKFVEWLQSAEEESESGEDDD
;
A
#
# COMPACT_ATOMS: atom_id res chain seq x y z
N MET A 1 2.84 5.54 -27.16
CA MET A 1 1.49 5.83 -27.71
C MET A 1 0.39 5.77 -26.62
N HIS A 2 0.66 6.24 -25.38
CA HIS A 2 -0.29 6.08 -24.26
C HIS A 2 -0.50 7.34 -23.40
N ASN A 3 0.18 8.46 -23.69
CA ASN A 3 0.07 9.67 -22.87
C ASN A 3 -0.94 10.68 -23.43
N THR A 4 -1.31 10.58 -24.72
CA THR A 4 -2.17 11.58 -25.39
C THR A 4 -3.66 11.41 -25.04
N ASP A 5 -4.13 10.17 -24.88
CA ASP A 5 -5.54 9.89 -24.56
C ASP A 5 -5.93 10.29 -23.13
N VAL A 6 -4.92 10.31 -22.26
CA VAL A 6 -5.02 10.57 -20.82
C VAL A 6 -5.32 12.05 -20.57
N TYR A 7 -4.47 12.94 -21.08
CA TYR A 7 -4.71 14.39 -21.05
C TYR A 7 -5.99 14.78 -21.80
N ASN A 8 -6.33 14.05 -22.88
CA ASN A 8 -7.55 14.32 -23.64
C ASN A 8 -8.82 14.10 -22.81
N LEU A 9 -8.90 13.05 -22.00
CA LEU A 9 -10.10 12.75 -21.21
C LEU A 9 -10.27 13.68 -19.99
N LEU A 10 -9.18 14.04 -19.31
CA LEU A 10 -9.20 15.03 -18.22
C LEU A 10 -9.53 16.44 -18.74
N TRP A 11 -8.95 16.81 -19.88
CA TRP A 11 -9.30 18.06 -20.57
C TRP A 11 -10.76 18.05 -21.07
N LEU A 12 -11.24 16.93 -21.61
CA LEU A 12 -12.63 16.78 -22.03
C LEU A 12 -13.57 16.95 -20.84
N TRP A 13 -13.19 16.46 -19.67
CA TRP A 13 -13.98 16.57 -18.44
C TRP A 13 -14.05 18.02 -17.93
N CYS A 14 -12.92 18.72 -17.87
CA CYS A 14 -12.89 20.15 -17.57
C CYS A 14 -13.77 20.94 -18.55
N ARG A 15 -13.68 20.60 -19.84
CA ARG A 15 -14.51 21.22 -20.89
C ARG A 15 -15.99 20.86 -20.76
N LEU A 16 -16.32 19.65 -20.33
CA LEU A 16 -17.69 19.22 -20.03
C LEU A 16 -18.30 19.97 -18.84
N LEU A 17 -17.50 20.25 -17.80
CA LEU A 17 -17.91 21.12 -16.70
C LEU A 17 -18.19 22.56 -17.17
N GLU A 18 -17.48 23.05 -18.18
CA GLU A 18 -17.77 24.38 -18.76
C GLU A 18 -19.13 24.45 -19.47
N PHE A 19 -19.66 23.33 -19.95
CA PHE A 19 -21.00 23.26 -20.56
C PHE A 19 -22.14 23.26 -19.53
N LEU A 20 -21.86 23.07 -18.24
CA LEU A 20 -22.84 23.25 -17.18
C LEU A 20 -23.06 24.75 -16.90
N PRO A 21 -24.30 25.15 -16.55
CA PRO A 21 -24.58 26.52 -16.17
C PRO A 21 -23.72 26.91 -14.95
N LEU A 22 -23.27 28.17 -14.92
CA LEU A 22 -22.28 28.69 -13.96
C LEU A 22 -22.60 28.36 -12.49
N ASN A 23 -23.90 28.30 -12.14
CA ASN A 23 -24.40 27.99 -10.80
C ASN A 23 -24.43 26.48 -10.46
N ARG A 24 -24.03 25.61 -11.38
CA ARG A 24 -24.02 24.14 -11.21
C ARG A 24 -22.72 23.50 -11.69
N ARG A 25 -21.64 24.26 -11.90
CA ARG A 25 -20.33 23.69 -12.28
C ARG A 25 -19.68 23.00 -11.09
N SER A 26 -20.17 21.80 -10.79
CA SER A 26 -19.60 20.88 -9.80
C SER A 26 -19.56 19.49 -10.39
N GLU A 27 -18.61 18.70 -9.91
CA GLU A 27 -18.48 17.31 -10.30
C GLU A 27 -19.72 16.50 -9.86
N GLU A 28 -20.35 16.85 -8.73
CA GLU A 28 -21.60 16.21 -8.31
C GLU A 28 -22.77 16.52 -9.25
N ALA A 29 -22.91 17.77 -9.72
CA ALA A 29 -23.98 18.13 -10.65
C ALA A 29 -23.78 17.50 -12.04
N LEU A 30 -22.53 17.39 -12.49
CA LEU A 30 -22.20 16.65 -13.72
C LEU A 30 -22.51 15.16 -13.52
N ALA A 31 -22.12 14.59 -12.37
CA ALA A 31 -22.35 13.19 -12.04
C ALA A 31 -23.85 12.85 -12.00
N ALA A 32 -24.66 13.69 -11.35
CA ALA A 32 -26.11 13.53 -11.30
C ALA A 32 -26.74 13.64 -12.70
N SER A 33 -26.28 14.60 -13.51
CA SER A 33 -26.80 14.81 -14.87
C SER A 33 -26.45 13.66 -15.81
N PHE A 34 -25.25 13.12 -15.71
CA PHE A 34 -24.78 11.98 -16.50
C PHE A 34 -25.41 10.67 -16.02
N GLY A 35 -25.56 10.48 -14.72
CA GLY A 35 -26.25 9.34 -14.12
C GLY A 35 -27.71 9.25 -14.55
N ALA A 36 -28.46 10.38 -14.51
CA ALA A 36 -29.85 10.44 -14.96
C ALA A 36 -30.02 10.15 -16.48
N ARG A 37 -28.95 10.23 -17.26
CA ARG A 37 -28.94 10.02 -18.71
C ARG A 37 -28.28 8.71 -19.13
N GLY A 38 -28.00 7.80 -18.18
CA GLY A 38 -27.39 6.50 -18.47
C GLY A 38 -25.89 6.55 -18.80
N LEU A 39 -25.22 7.67 -18.55
CA LEU A 39 -23.77 7.87 -18.77
C LEU A 39 -22.94 7.62 -17.50
N ALA A 40 -23.46 6.82 -16.56
CA ALA A 40 -22.77 6.46 -15.32
C ALA A 40 -21.43 5.75 -15.57
N GLU A 41 -21.33 5.01 -16.68
CA GLU A 41 -20.09 4.31 -17.05
C GLU A 41 -18.97 5.28 -17.45
N LEU A 42 -19.30 6.40 -18.11
CA LEU A 42 -18.31 7.42 -18.47
C LEU A 42 -17.75 8.14 -17.23
N LEU A 43 -18.60 8.42 -16.24
CA LEU A 43 -18.18 8.92 -14.93
C LEU A 43 -17.25 7.95 -14.22
N ARG A 44 -17.60 6.65 -14.24
CA ARG A 44 -16.80 5.59 -13.63
C ARG A 44 -15.42 5.51 -14.28
N LEU A 45 -15.37 5.56 -15.61
CA LEU A 45 -14.11 5.57 -16.37
C LEU A 45 -13.27 6.81 -16.07
N HIS A 46 -13.87 8.00 -16.04
CA HIS A 46 -13.15 9.23 -15.70
C HIS A 46 -12.55 9.17 -14.28
N ARG A 47 -13.32 8.75 -13.28
CA ARG A 47 -12.83 8.60 -11.90
C ARG A 47 -11.72 7.56 -11.79
N ALA A 48 -11.89 6.42 -12.46
CA ALA A 48 -10.88 5.37 -12.49
C ALA A 48 -9.57 5.88 -13.14
N GLN A 49 -9.68 6.68 -14.19
CA GLN A 49 -8.54 7.27 -14.86
C GLN A 49 -7.85 8.34 -13.99
N ALA A 50 -8.60 9.27 -13.39
CA ALA A 50 -8.06 10.28 -12.49
C ALA A 50 -7.32 9.65 -11.30
N SER A 51 -7.88 8.57 -10.71
CA SER A 51 -7.22 7.78 -9.67
C SER A 51 -5.94 7.10 -10.17
N GLN A 52 -5.95 6.55 -11.40
CA GLN A 52 -4.76 5.95 -11.99
C GLN A 52 -3.63 6.97 -12.22
N GLU A 53 -3.96 8.15 -12.73
CA GLU A 53 -3.00 9.24 -12.93
C GLU A 53 -2.43 9.74 -11.61
N ALA A 54 -3.28 9.99 -10.62
CA ALA A 54 -2.85 10.41 -9.30
C ALA A 54 -1.87 9.42 -8.67
N ARG A 55 -2.12 8.11 -8.81
CA ARG A 55 -1.19 7.06 -8.36
C ARG A 55 0.13 7.07 -9.12
N ARG A 56 0.08 7.25 -10.44
CA ARG A 56 1.29 7.33 -11.27
C ARG A 56 2.15 8.53 -10.86
N ASP A 57 1.52 9.68 -10.68
CA ASP A 57 2.21 10.92 -10.32
C ASP A 57 2.77 10.84 -8.89
N LEU A 58 2.05 10.23 -7.94
CA LEU A 58 2.56 9.93 -6.60
C LEU A 58 3.73 8.93 -6.62
N THR A 59 3.67 7.92 -7.48
CA THR A 59 4.78 6.96 -7.67
C THR A 59 6.02 7.67 -8.20
N ALA A 60 5.87 8.50 -9.23
CA ALA A 60 6.98 9.24 -9.83
C ALA A 60 7.60 10.23 -8.83
N ALA A 61 6.78 11.03 -8.16
CA ALA A 61 7.24 11.98 -7.15
C ALA A 61 8.00 11.28 -6.00
N LEU A 62 7.46 10.15 -5.51
CA LEU A 62 8.13 9.38 -4.47
C LEU A 62 9.46 8.79 -4.96
N GLN A 63 9.54 8.31 -6.21
CA GLN A 63 10.79 7.82 -6.78
C GLN A 63 11.85 8.91 -6.90
N ASP A 64 11.46 10.12 -7.30
CA ASP A 64 12.35 11.28 -7.42
C ASP A 64 12.83 11.73 -6.03
N ASP A 65 11.92 11.96 -5.08
CA ASP A 65 12.29 12.37 -3.71
C ASP A 65 13.17 11.31 -3.01
N LEU A 66 12.90 10.03 -3.28
CA LEU A 66 13.74 8.95 -2.81
C LEU A 66 15.13 9.01 -3.46
N ALA A 67 15.23 9.22 -4.77
CA ALA A 67 16.51 9.33 -5.48
C ALA A 67 17.37 10.50 -4.98
N ASP A 68 16.74 11.58 -4.53
CA ASP A 68 17.37 12.73 -3.90
C ASP A 68 17.73 12.52 -2.42
N ASP A 69 17.52 11.31 -1.88
CA ASP A 69 17.72 10.93 -0.49
C ASP A 69 17.09 11.90 0.52
N LYS A 70 15.90 12.38 0.17
CA LYS A 70 15.12 13.31 1.00
C LYS A 70 14.82 12.70 2.37
N PRO A 71 14.84 13.49 3.46
CA PRO A 71 14.55 12.99 4.80
C PRO A 71 13.17 12.33 4.89
N VAL A 72 13.07 11.20 5.60
CA VAL A 72 11.82 10.43 5.77
C VAL A 72 10.66 11.28 6.29
N ARG A 73 10.95 12.25 7.16
CA ARG A 73 9.93 13.18 7.67
C ARG A 73 9.26 13.99 6.55
N ASP A 74 10.06 14.46 5.60
CA ASP A 74 9.57 15.30 4.50
C ASP A 74 8.80 14.42 3.50
N LEU A 75 9.30 13.22 3.21
CA LEU A 75 8.58 12.21 2.41
C LEU A 75 7.17 11.93 2.96
N ILE A 76 7.04 11.76 4.29
CA ILE A 76 5.73 11.54 4.93
C ILE A 76 4.80 12.72 4.70
N GLN A 77 5.31 13.96 4.83
CA GLN A 77 4.49 15.16 4.65
C GLN A 77 4.02 15.30 3.21
N ASP A 78 4.93 15.16 2.23
CA ASP A 78 4.61 15.30 0.82
C ASP A 78 3.61 14.24 0.35
N LEU A 79 3.81 12.98 0.78
CA LEU A 79 2.88 11.90 0.46
C LEU A 79 1.50 12.11 1.09
N ARG A 80 1.41 12.63 2.32
CA ARG A 80 0.11 12.97 2.94
C ARG A 80 -0.59 14.07 2.17
N ASP A 81 0.13 15.11 1.78
CA ASP A 81 -0.43 16.24 1.03
C ASP A 81 -0.93 15.80 -0.34
N MET A 82 -0.16 14.98 -1.06
CA MET A 82 -0.57 14.41 -2.34
C MET A 82 -1.74 13.42 -2.19
N ALA A 83 -1.67 12.51 -1.21
CA ALA A 83 -2.74 11.54 -0.96
C ALA A 83 -4.06 12.24 -0.61
N HIS A 84 -4.01 13.26 0.24
CA HIS A 84 -5.19 14.06 0.58
C HIS A 84 -5.71 14.86 -0.62
N LYS A 85 -4.83 15.52 -1.37
CA LYS A 85 -5.20 16.30 -2.57
C LYS A 85 -5.91 15.47 -3.63
N HIS A 86 -5.49 14.22 -3.81
CA HIS A 86 -6.03 13.32 -4.82
C HIS A 86 -6.99 12.26 -4.25
N ALA A 87 -7.33 12.35 -2.96
CA ALA A 87 -8.15 11.39 -2.23
C ALA A 87 -7.70 9.92 -2.42
N ILE A 88 -6.38 9.70 -2.45
CA ILE A 88 -5.79 8.37 -2.55
C ILE A 88 -5.84 7.71 -1.17
N PRO A 89 -6.44 6.52 -1.04
CA PRO A 89 -6.58 5.88 0.27
C PRO A 89 -5.26 5.25 0.74
N ASP A 90 -5.03 5.21 2.05
CA ASP A 90 -3.76 4.76 2.66
C ASP A 90 -3.29 3.38 2.18
N HIS A 91 -4.21 2.43 2.01
CA HIS A 91 -3.89 1.09 1.50
C HIS A 91 -3.32 1.07 0.07
N GLU A 92 -3.60 2.10 -0.74
CA GLU A 92 -2.96 2.28 -2.05
C GLU A 92 -1.63 3.00 -1.91
N VAL A 93 -1.55 4.00 -1.03
CA VAL A 93 -0.29 4.74 -0.77
C VAL A 93 0.78 3.80 -0.22
N ILE A 94 0.47 2.96 0.78
CA ILE A 94 1.41 2.00 1.36
C ILE A 94 1.91 0.98 0.33
N ALA A 95 1.05 0.59 -0.63
CA ALA A 95 1.43 -0.30 -1.72
C ALA A 95 2.43 0.38 -2.68
N ILE A 96 2.25 1.67 -2.97
CA ILE A 96 3.18 2.47 -3.78
C ILE A 96 4.50 2.68 -3.02
N ILE A 97 4.45 2.97 -1.72
CA ILE A 97 5.66 3.10 -0.88
C ILE A 97 6.47 1.81 -0.94
N TRP A 98 5.84 0.65 -0.69
CA TRP A 98 6.50 -0.65 -0.79
C TRP A 98 7.16 -0.85 -2.16
N GLN A 99 6.43 -0.60 -3.25
CA GLN A 99 6.94 -0.75 -4.61
C GLN A 99 8.17 0.14 -4.87
N CYS A 100 8.12 1.41 -4.46
CA CYS A 100 9.22 2.35 -4.64
C CYS A 100 10.43 1.94 -3.81
N VAL A 101 10.25 1.64 -2.51
CA VAL A 101 11.34 1.24 -1.63
C VAL A 101 12.00 -0.05 -2.11
N MET A 102 11.23 -1.07 -2.52
CA MET A 102 11.80 -2.35 -2.94
C MET A 102 12.43 -2.35 -4.34
N SER A 103 12.03 -1.41 -5.21
CA SER A 103 12.62 -1.27 -6.56
C SER A 103 13.95 -0.50 -6.58
N ARG A 104 14.27 0.25 -5.51
CA ARG A 104 15.55 0.99 -5.40
C ARG A 104 16.77 0.10 -5.17
N SER A 105 16.57 -1.06 -4.56
CA SER A 105 17.69 -1.89 -4.09
C SER A 105 18.11 -2.91 -5.13
N GLU A 106 19.42 -2.95 -5.41
CA GLU A 106 20.02 -4.08 -6.09
C GLU A 106 20.25 -5.23 -5.10
N TRP A 107 19.51 -6.32 -5.30
CA TRP A 107 19.49 -7.44 -4.38
C TRP A 107 20.65 -8.41 -4.59
N ASN A 108 21.21 -8.92 -3.49
CA ASN A 108 22.22 -9.96 -3.54
C ASN A 108 21.67 -11.23 -4.22
N LYS A 109 22.53 -11.95 -4.97
CA LYS A 109 22.15 -13.22 -5.60
C LYS A 109 22.12 -14.41 -4.60
N LYS A 110 22.72 -14.25 -3.41
CA LYS A 110 22.73 -15.27 -2.36
C LYS A 110 21.51 -15.08 -1.44
N GLU A 111 20.61 -16.07 -1.43
CA GLU A 111 19.36 -16.05 -0.66
C GLU A 111 19.56 -15.72 0.83
N GLU A 112 20.57 -16.30 1.48
CA GLU A 112 20.81 -16.11 2.92
C GLU A 112 21.16 -14.67 3.29
N LEU A 113 21.92 -13.97 2.43
CA LEU A 113 22.32 -12.59 2.66
C LEU A 113 21.23 -11.61 2.27
N LEU A 114 20.40 -11.98 1.29
CA LEU A 114 19.32 -11.16 0.75
C LEU A 114 18.25 -10.87 1.82
N ALA A 115 17.88 -11.85 2.64
CA ALA A 115 16.88 -11.64 3.69
C ALA A 115 17.34 -10.62 4.76
N GLU A 116 18.62 -10.65 5.17
CA GLU A 116 19.17 -9.65 6.09
C GLU A 116 19.34 -8.28 5.42
N GLN A 117 19.79 -8.26 4.16
CA GLN A 117 19.92 -7.02 3.39
C GLN A 117 18.56 -6.31 3.23
N ALA A 118 17.51 -7.06 2.87
CA ALA A 118 16.16 -6.54 2.74
C ALA A 118 15.59 -6.02 4.06
N ALA A 119 15.77 -6.77 5.15
CA ALA A 119 15.37 -6.31 6.47
C ALA A 119 16.11 -5.02 6.87
N LYS A 120 17.42 -4.93 6.62
CA LYS A 120 18.21 -3.72 6.89
C LYS A 120 17.77 -2.53 6.04
N HIS A 121 17.47 -2.76 4.76
CA HIS A 121 16.96 -1.74 3.85
C HIS A 121 15.61 -1.21 4.34
N LEU A 122 14.64 -2.09 4.58
CA LEU A 122 13.30 -1.71 5.01
C LEU A 122 13.27 -1.01 6.38
N ARG A 123 14.16 -1.37 7.31
CA ARG A 123 14.27 -0.69 8.62
C ARG A 123 14.50 0.82 8.51
N GLN A 124 15.14 1.29 7.45
CA GLN A 124 15.36 2.73 7.23
C GLN A 124 14.06 3.47 6.88
N TYR A 125 13.10 2.74 6.32
CA TYR A 125 11.81 3.25 5.88
C TYR A 125 10.67 2.83 6.82
N THR A 126 10.96 2.20 7.95
CA THR A 126 9.95 1.87 8.96
C THR A 126 9.10 3.09 9.34
N PRO A 127 9.64 4.28 9.66
CA PRO A 127 8.81 5.41 10.03
C PRO A 127 7.88 5.87 8.90
N LEU A 128 8.33 5.70 7.64
CA LEU A 128 7.53 5.97 6.46
C LEU A 128 6.39 4.95 6.32
N LEU A 129 6.68 3.66 6.45
CA LEU A 129 5.68 2.60 6.36
C LEU A 129 4.64 2.70 7.50
N GLU A 130 5.10 2.91 8.73
CA GLU A 130 4.25 3.08 9.91
C GLU A 130 3.27 4.25 9.73
N ALA A 131 3.73 5.39 9.18
CA ALA A 131 2.90 6.58 8.97
C ALA A 131 1.68 6.37 8.05
N PHE A 132 1.70 5.31 7.21
CA PHE A 132 0.62 4.94 6.28
C PHE A 132 0.01 3.56 6.57
N ALA A 133 0.56 2.81 7.53
CA ALA A 133 0.04 1.52 8.02
C ALA A 133 -0.81 1.71 9.29
N GLN A 134 -1.67 2.74 9.30
CA GLN A 134 -2.46 3.14 10.49
C GLN A 134 -3.82 2.44 10.58
N SER A 135 -4.15 1.58 9.61
CA SER A 135 -5.41 0.83 9.60
C SER A 135 -5.17 -0.61 9.21
N ALA A 136 -5.99 -1.51 9.74
CA ALA A 136 -5.93 -2.93 9.40
C ALA A 136 -5.99 -3.21 7.88
N LYS A 137 -6.69 -2.35 7.12
CA LYS A 137 -6.74 -2.44 5.66
C LYS A 137 -5.39 -2.09 5.00
N ALA A 138 -4.71 -1.05 5.48
CA ALA A 138 -3.41 -0.65 4.97
C ALA A 138 -2.31 -1.63 5.36
N GLU A 139 -2.30 -2.08 6.62
CA GLU A 139 -1.39 -3.13 7.09
C GLU A 139 -1.56 -4.44 6.30
N LEU A 140 -2.80 -4.88 6.08
CA LEU A 140 -3.07 -6.08 5.29
C LEU A 140 -2.63 -5.90 3.84
N ALA A 141 -2.85 -4.72 3.25
CA ALA A 141 -2.35 -4.43 1.90
C ALA A 141 -0.82 -4.49 1.83
N LEU A 142 -0.11 -3.97 2.83
CA LEU A 142 1.35 -4.09 2.92
C LEU A 142 1.79 -5.56 3.03
N LEU A 143 1.19 -6.33 3.94
CA LEU A 143 1.50 -7.75 4.12
C LEU A 143 1.26 -8.56 2.84
N THR A 144 0.16 -8.27 2.13
CA THR A 144 -0.11 -8.82 0.80
C THR A 144 0.98 -8.46 -0.21
N LYS A 145 1.48 -7.21 -0.21
CA LYS A 145 2.59 -6.80 -1.09
C LYS A 145 3.90 -7.49 -0.76
N VAL A 146 4.20 -7.73 0.53
CA VAL A 146 5.36 -8.53 0.95
C VAL A 146 5.23 -9.97 0.45
N GLN A 147 4.03 -10.56 0.58
CA GLN A 147 3.74 -11.92 0.11
C GLN A 147 3.93 -12.05 -1.40
N GLU A 148 3.30 -11.16 -2.18
CA GLU A 148 3.40 -11.13 -3.65
C GLU A 148 4.86 -11.01 -4.08
N TYR A 149 5.59 -10.06 -3.48
CA TYR A 149 7.00 -9.83 -3.80
C TYR A 149 7.88 -11.05 -3.51
N CYS A 150 7.70 -11.68 -2.34
CA CYS A 150 8.49 -12.87 -1.98
C CYS A 150 8.13 -14.10 -2.83
N TYR A 151 6.89 -14.19 -3.29
CA TYR A 151 6.44 -15.29 -4.14
C TYR A 151 6.91 -15.15 -5.59
N GLU A 152 6.89 -13.94 -6.13
CA GLU A 152 7.33 -13.65 -7.50
C GLU A 152 8.85 -13.69 -7.65
N ASN A 153 9.58 -13.40 -6.57
CA ASN A 153 11.04 -13.43 -6.54
C ASN A 153 11.54 -14.66 -5.77
N MET A 154 11.92 -15.73 -6.48
CA MET A 154 12.36 -17.00 -5.84
C MET A 154 13.43 -16.82 -4.77
N ASN A 155 14.35 -15.85 -4.95
CA ASN A 155 15.41 -15.56 -3.98
C ASN A 155 14.90 -15.01 -2.63
N PHE A 156 13.67 -14.47 -2.60
CA PHE A 156 12.99 -13.94 -1.42
C PHE A 156 12.06 -14.97 -0.74
N MET A 157 11.92 -16.17 -1.29
CA MET A 157 10.99 -17.18 -0.75
C MET A 157 11.25 -17.53 0.72
N ARG A 158 12.51 -17.50 1.16
CA ARG A 158 12.91 -17.72 2.57
C ARG A 158 12.97 -16.44 3.40
N ALA A 159 12.83 -15.28 2.77
CA ALA A 159 12.89 -13.98 3.45
C ALA A 159 11.55 -13.57 4.07
N PHE A 160 10.42 -14.09 3.54
CA PHE A 160 9.08 -13.66 3.92
C PHE A 160 8.86 -13.60 5.44
N SER A 161 9.05 -14.72 6.15
CA SER A 161 8.84 -14.77 7.61
C SER A 161 9.68 -13.74 8.35
N LYS A 162 10.95 -13.59 7.96
CA LYS A 162 11.88 -12.61 8.54
C LYS A 162 11.43 -11.16 8.31
N LEU A 163 10.91 -10.85 7.12
CA LEU A 163 10.39 -9.53 6.81
C LEU A 163 9.13 -9.22 7.62
N VAL A 164 8.20 -10.17 7.75
CA VAL A 164 6.98 -9.98 8.54
C VAL A 164 7.31 -9.80 10.02
N VAL A 165 8.19 -10.63 10.59
CA VAL A 165 8.64 -10.47 11.99
C VAL A 165 9.32 -9.11 12.20
N MET A 166 10.11 -8.64 11.22
CA MET A 166 10.73 -7.33 11.30
C MET A 166 9.69 -6.21 11.33
N LEU A 167 8.71 -6.24 10.40
CA LEU A 167 7.63 -5.25 10.34
C LEU A 167 6.77 -5.23 11.61
N TYR A 168 6.49 -6.40 12.20
CA TYR A 168 5.82 -6.50 13.50
C TYR A 168 6.64 -5.86 14.62
N LYS A 169 7.92 -6.22 14.76
CA LYS A 169 8.81 -5.69 15.81
C LYS A 169 9.03 -4.18 15.72
N THR A 170 8.76 -3.60 14.56
CA THR A 170 8.87 -2.17 14.32
C THR A 170 7.51 -1.46 14.26
N ASN A 171 6.45 -2.07 14.80
CA ASN A 171 5.09 -1.51 14.87
C ASN A 171 4.44 -1.14 13.53
N VAL A 172 4.91 -1.71 12.42
CA VAL A 172 4.33 -1.48 11.09
C VAL A 172 3.18 -2.44 10.80
N LEU A 173 3.22 -3.64 11.38
CA LEU A 173 2.13 -4.62 11.30
C LEU A 173 1.71 -5.02 12.71
N SER A 174 0.40 -4.99 12.95
CA SER A 174 -0.21 -5.47 14.18
C SER A 174 -0.32 -6.99 14.21
N GLU A 175 -0.39 -7.53 15.42
CA GLU A 175 -0.69 -8.94 15.67
C GLU A 175 -2.02 -9.36 15.02
N GLU A 176 -3.08 -8.58 15.24
CA GLU A 176 -4.41 -8.82 14.70
C GLU A 176 -4.40 -9.03 13.18
N VAL A 177 -3.68 -8.17 12.44
CA VAL A 177 -3.59 -8.26 10.98
C VAL A 177 -2.80 -9.48 10.54
N ILE A 178 -1.72 -9.84 11.23
CA ILE A 178 -0.92 -11.03 10.92
C ILE A 178 -1.74 -12.31 11.16
N LEU A 179 -2.45 -12.39 12.28
CA LEU A 179 -3.34 -13.51 12.61
C LEU A 179 -4.50 -13.60 11.62
N LYS A 180 -5.11 -12.47 11.27
CA LYS A 180 -6.16 -12.39 10.25
C LYS A 180 -5.66 -12.89 8.89
N TRP A 181 -4.53 -12.37 8.43
CA TRP A 181 -3.89 -12.82 7.20
C TRP A 181 -3.60 -14.32 7.24
N TYR A 182 -3.16 -14.88 8.37
CA TYR A 182 -2.86 -16.31 8.50
C TYR A 182 -4.12 -17.18 8.40
N ARG A 183 -5.22 -16.78 9.05
CA ARG A 183 -6.49 -17.53 9.09
C ARG A 183 -7.29 -17.47 7.79
N GLU A 184 -7.25 -16.38 7.03
CA GLU A 184 -8.14 -16.18 5.87
C GLU A 184 -7.77 -17.05 4.64
N PRO A 185 -8.62 -18.00 4.19
CA PRO A 185 -8.27 -18.94 3.12
C PRO A 185 -8.11 -18.29 1.73
N ASN A 186 -8.67 -17.08 1.52
CA ASN A 186 -8.77 -16.42 0.22
C ASN A 186 -7.73 -15.30 0.01
N SER A 187 -6.52 -15.42 0.56
CA SER A 187 -5.45 -14.46 0.26
C SER A 187 -4.87 -14.71 -1.15
N THR A 188 -4.27 -13.66 -1.71
CA THR A 188 -3.63 -13.64 -3.03
C THR A 188 -2.61 -14.76 -3.24
N LYS A 189 -2.15 -14.90 -4.48
CA LYS A 189 -1.22 -15.95 -4.91
C LYS A 189 -0.01 -16.05 -3.97
N GLY A 190 0.35 -17.28 -3.61
CA GLY A 190 1.57 -17.57 -2.86
C GLY A 190 1.40 -17.81 -1.36
N LYS A 191 0.27 -17.44 -0.75
CA LYS A 191 0.07 -17.60 0.71
C LYS A 191 0.37 -19.01 1.23
N MET A 192 -0.12 -20.05 0.57
CA MET A 192 0.07 -21.45 1.01
C MET A 192 1.56 -21.82 1.19
N MET A 193 2.46 -21.19 0.44
CA MET A 193 3.91 -21.43 0.53
C MET A 193 4.55 -20.80 1.79
N PHE A 194 3.85 -19.86 2.43
CA PHE A 194 4.36 -19.10 3.57
C PHE A 194 3.71 -19.47 4.90
N LEU A 195 2.59 -20.20 4.89
CA LEU A 195 1.92 -20.65 6.11
C LEU A 195 2.87 -21.43 7.03
N ASP A 196 3.61 -22.41 6.50
CA ASP A 196 4.56 -23.19 7.30
C ASP A 196 5.70 -22.31 7.87
N GLN A 197 6.19 -21.34 7.10
CA GLN A 197 7.23 -20.41 7.53
C GLN A 197 6.78 -19.46 8.66
N MET A 198 5.47 -19.21 8.73
CA MET A 198 4.85 -18.32 9.72
C MET A 198 4.34 -19.06 10.94
N LYS A 199 4.17 -20.39 10.88
CA LYS A 199 3.54 -21.20 11.92
C LYS A 199 4.09 -20.94 13.32
N LYS A 200 5.41 -21.05 13.50
CA LYS A 200 6.06 -20.83 14.81
C LYS A 200 5.87 -19.41 15.35
N PHE A 201 5.86 -18.42 14.45
CA PHE A 201 5.69 -17.03 14.85
C PHE A 201 4.23 -16.73 15.21
N VAL A 202 3.28 -17.30 14.48
CA VAL A 202 1.85 -17.21 14.79
C VAL A 202 1.53 -17.92 16.11
N GLU A 203 2.06 -19.11 16.33
CA GLU A 203 1.93 -19.82 17.63
C GLU A 203 2.47 -18.96 18.77
N TRP A 204 3.62 -18.30 18.58
CA TRP A 204 4.19 -17.40 19.57
C TRP A 204 3.31 -16.16 19.86
N LEU A 205 2.75 -15.53 18.82
CA LEU A 205 1.82 -14.39 18.99
C LEU A 205 0.62 -14.80 19.86
N GLN A 206 -0.02 -15.92 19.51
CA GLN A 206 -1.18 -16.42 20.24
C GLN A 206 -0.87 -16.81 21.70
N SER A 207 0.31 -17.38 21.98
CA SER A 207 0.71 -17.71 23.36
C SER A 207 1.08 -16.48 24.19
N ALA A 208 1.58 -15.41 23.57
CA ALA A 208 1.94 -14.18 24.26
C ALA A 208 0.70 -13.43 24.81
N GLU A 209 -0.43 -13.48 24.09
CA GLU A 209 -1.71 -12.96 24.59
C GLU A 209 -2.21 -13.75 25.81
N GLU A 210 -2.19 -15.10 25.76
CA GLU A 210 -2.71 -15.98 26.84
C GLU A 210 -1.94 -15.83 28.17
N GLU A 211 -0.64 -15.55 28.14
CA GLU A 211 0.17 -15.30 29.35
C GLU A 211 -0.07 -13.91 29.96
N SER A 212 -0.57 -12.95 29.17
CA SER A 212 -0.83 -11.58 29.64
C SER A 212 -2.21 -11.38 30.27
N GLU A 213 -3.21 -12.19 29.89
CA GLU A 213 -4.57 -12.16 30.48
C GLU A 213 -4.69 -12.97 31.77
N SER A 214 -3.76 -13.89 32.06
CA SER A 214 -3.81 -14.78 33.22
C SER A 214 -3.11 -14.24 34.48
N GLY A 215 -2.73 -12.95 34.48
CA GLY A 215 -1.98 -12.29 35.55
C GLY A 215 -2.75 -11.28 36.41
N GLU A 216 -4.08 -11.15 36.28
CA GLU A 216 -4.89 -10.13 36.98
C GLU A 216 -5.92 -10.68 37.99
N ASP A 217 -5.73 -11.90 38.53
CA ASP A 217 -6.66 -12.50 39.52
C ASP A 217 -5.92 -13.10 40.74
N ASP A 218 -4.97 -12.36 41.34
CA ASP A 218 -4.47 -12.63 42.70
C ASP A 218 -3.84 -11.36 43.31
N ASP A 219 -4.68 -10.45 43.85
CA ASP A 219 -4.44 -9.67 45.09
C ASP A 219 -5.69 -8.87 45.53
#